data_AF-A0A6P7H830-F1
#
_entry.id   AF-A0A6P7H830-F1
#
_cell.length_a   1.000
_cell.length_b   1.000
_cell.length_c   1.000
_cell.angle_alpha   90.00
_cell.angle_beta   90.00
_cell.angle_gamma   90.00
#
_symmetry.space_group_name_H-M   'P 1'
#
loop_
_entity.id
_entity.type
_entity.pdbx_description
1 polymer ?
#
loop_
_entity_poly.entity_id
_entity_poly.type
_entity_poly.pdbx_seq_one_letter_code
_entity_poly.pdbx_strand_id
1 'polypeptide(L)'
;YNFAEAVNFAPADWLSVGRECVLHYSNLGRFCVFSHDEVVCKMTLNASQLEYTLAVATYSDMSVMIEIEKKLRQTLADSGITKSTAEPFESLHDDERQCEICKTTCFLSAITCACSIDKLVCLRHFKNYCECPPNSKTLRYRYSIDELSNMLQNLKKVITESRDTWIVV
;
A
#
# COMPACT_ATOMS: atom_id res chain seq x y z
N TYR A 1 -10.25 -6.08 44.07
CA TYR A 1 -8.96 -5.83 43.38
C TYR A 1 -8.93 -6.72 42.15
N ASN A 2 -8.72 -6.16 40.95
CA ASN A 2 -8.64 -6.92 39.69
C ASN A 2 -7.38 -6.52 38.91
N PHE A 3 -6.93 -7.44 38.05
CA PHE A 3 -5.82 -7.25 37.11
C PHE A 3 -6.29 -7.77 35.75
N ALA A 4 -6.04 -7.01 34.68
CA ALA A 4 -6.47 -7.35 33.33
C ALA A 4 -5.38 -7.05 32.31
N GLU A 5 -5.34 -7.86 31.26
CA GLU A 5 -4.44 -7.75 30.10
C GLU A 5 -5.26 -7.95 28.82
N ALA A 6 -4.93 -7.20 27.76
CA ALA A 6 -5.63 -7.24 26.49
C ALA A 6 -4.67 -7.04 25.32
N VAL A 7 -4.98 -7.64 24.17
CA VAL A 7 -4.17 -7.57 22.94
C VAL A 7 -5.07 -7.47 21.71
N ASN A 8 -4.57 -6.79 20.68
CA ASN A 8 -5.20 -6.74 19.35
C ASN A 8 -4.52 -7.77 18.43
N PHE A 9 -5.30 -8.42 17.58
CA PHE A 9 -4.81 -9.33 16.54
C PHE A 9 -5.61 -9.16 15.26
N ALA A 10 -5.06 -9.63 14.13
CA ALA A 10 -5.64 -9.47 12.81
C ALA A 10 -5.64 -10.84 12.08
N PRO A 11 -6.78 -11.54 12.05
CA PRO A 11 -6.94 -12.78 11.27
C PRO A 11 -7.02 -12.51 9.75
N ALA A 12 -7.04 -13.56 8.92
CA ALA A 12 -7.01 -13.43 7.46
C ALA A 12 -8.19 -12.61 6.88
N ASP A 13 -9.38 -12.79 7.45
CA ASP A 13 -10.60 -12.05 7.10
C ASP A 13 -10.55 -10.56 7.46
N TRP A 14 -9.64 -10.15 8.36
CA TRP A 14 -9.43 -8.75 8.68
C TRP A 14 -8.81 -7.94 7.53
N LEU A 15 -8.08 -8.56 6.59
CA LEU A 15 -7.35 -7.81 5.55
C LEU A 15 -8.25 -6.88 4.73
N SER A 16 -9.42 -7.37 4.31
CA SER A 16 -10.40 -6.57 3.56
C SER A 16 -10.92 -5.39 4.39
N VAL A 17 -11.25 -5.65 5.67
CA VAL A 17 -11.72 -4.63 6.62
C VAL A 17 -10.62 -3.60 6.90
N GLY A 18 -9.36 -4.03 7.02
CA GLY A 18 -8.20 -3.17 7.22
C GLY A 18 -8.03 -2.17 6.06
N ARG A 19 -8.19 -2.63 4.81
CA ARG A 19 -8.13 -1.78 3.63
C ARG A 19 -9.24 -0.73 3.60
N GLU A 20 -10.47 -1.11 3.93
CA GLU A 20 -11.59 -0.18 4.06
C GLU A 20 -11.36 0.82 5.20
N CYS A 21 -10.81 0.36 6.32
CA CYS A 21 -10.47 1.20 7.46
C CYS A 21 -9.44 2.28 7.09
N VAL A 22 -8.40 1.95 6.31
CA VAL A 22 -7.42 2.94 5.84
C VAL A 22 -8.07 3.98 4.94
N LEU A 23 -8.97 3.56 4.04
CA LEU A 23 -9.73 4.49 3.21
C LEU A 23 -10.62 5.41 4.06
N HIS A 24 -11.27 4.85 5.08
CA HIS A 24 -12.09 5.63 6.01
C HIS A 24 -11.24 6.63 6.81
N TYR A 25 -10.08 6.22 7.31
CA TYR A 25 -9.16 7.10 8.03
C TYR A 25 -8.65 8.25 7.16
N SER A 26 -8.35 7.97 5.89
CA SER A 26 -7.99 9.00 4.91
C SER A 26 -9.08 10.07 4.78
N ASN A 27 -10.37 9.69 4.79
CA ASN A 27 -11.47 10.65 4.69
C ASN A 27 -11.64 11.51 5.95
N LEU A 28 -11.15 11.04 7.09
CA LEU A 28 -11.20 11.75 8.37
C LEU A 28 -9.91 12.52 8.69
N GLY A 29 -8.86 12.39 7.87
CA GLY A 29 -7.53 12.94 8.17
C GLY A 29 -6.87 12.29 9.39
N ARG A 30 -7.21 11.04 9.69
CA ARG A 30 -6.69 10.30 10.84
C ARG A 30 -5.38 9.58 10.49
N PHE A 31 -4.38 9.71 11.36
CA PHE A 31 -3.10 9.01 11.24
C PHE A 31 -3.29 7.48 11.30
N CYS A 32 -2.58 6.78 10.43
CA CYS A 32 -2.46 5.33 10.47
C CYS A 32 -1.31 4.92 11.40
N VAL A 33 -1.48 3.81 12.13
CA VAL A 33 -0.42 3.25 12.98
C VAL A 33 0.63 2.48 12.17
N PHE A 34 0.26 2.03 10.97
CA PHE A 34 1.13 1.37 10.01
C PHE A 34 0.53 1.48 8.60
N SER A 35 1.32 1.18 7.56
CA SER A 35 0.82 1.10 6.18
C SER A 35 0.25 -0.30 5.88
N HIS A 36 -1.03 -0.39 5.56
CA HIS A 36 -1.68 -1.66 5.18
C HIS A 36 -1.08 -2.24 3.90
N ASP A 37 -0.78 -1.38 2.91
CA ASP A 37 -0.15 -1.81 1.66
C ASP A 37 1.25 -2.39 1.90
N GLU A 38 2.01 -1.84 2.86
CA GLU A 38 3.32 -2.39 3.27
C GLU A 38 3.18 -3.79 3.84
N VAL A 39 2.20 -4.01 4.73
CA VAL A 39 1.92 -5.33 5.32
C VAL A 39 1.61 -6.34 4.21
N VAL A 40 0.72 -6.00 3.29
CA VAL A 40 0.32 -6.86 2.17
C VAL A 40 1.50 -7.21 1.27
N CYS A 41 2.33 -6.22 0.91
CA CYS A 41 3.56 -6.47 0.14
C CYS A 41 4.54 -7.40 0.89
N LYS A 42 4.74 -7.19 2.20
CA LYS A 42 5.62 -8.05 3.01
C LYS A 42 5.10 -9.48 3.12
N MET A 43 3.79 -9.66 3.28
CA MET A 43 3.16 -10.98 3.27
C MET A 43 3.40 -11.69 1.93
N THR A 44 3.16 -10.99 0.82
CA THR A 44 3.40 -11.55 -0.51
C THR A 44 4.86 -11.91 -0.76
N LEU A 45 5.82 -11.09 -0.31
CA LEU A 45 7.25 -11.41 -0.42
C LEU A 45 7.64 -12.67 0.37
N ASN A 46 6.89 -12.99 1.42
CA ASN A 46 7.08 -14.17 2.26
C ASN A 46 5.99 -15.24 2.03
N ALA A 47 5.43 -15.30 0.81
CA ALA A 47 4.29 -16.16 0.49
C ALA A 47 4.47 -17.63 0.91
N SER A 48 5.69 -18.19 0.82
CA SER A 48 5.98 -19.58 1.21
C SER A 48 5.82 -19.87 2.70
N GLN A 49 5.78 -18.83 3.54
CA GLN A 49 5.60 -18.95 4.99
C GLN A 49 4.15 -18.69 5.42
N LEU A 50 3.27 -18.30 4.49
CA LEU A 50 1.88 -18.00 4.81
C LEU A 50 1.07 -19.29 4.89
N GLU A 51 0.17 -19.34 5.86
CA GLU A 51 -0.90 -20.34 5.90
C GLU A 51 -1.87 -20.12 4.72
N TYR A 52 -2.52 -21.19 4.25
CA TYR A 52 -3.30 -21.17 3.02
C TYR A 52 -4.40 -20.10 3.02
N THR A 53 -5.18 -19.99 4.10
CA THR A 53 -6.27 -19.02 4.19
C THR A 53 -5.76 -17.58 4.12
N LEU A 54 -4.64 -17.31 4.81
CA LEU A 54 -3.97 -16.02 4.81
C LEU A 54 -3.38 -15.68 3.44
N ALA A 55 -2.79 -16.66 2.74
CA ALA A 55 -2.28 -16.48 1.38
C ALA A 55 -3.41 -16.10 0.40
N VAL A 56 -4.56 -16.78 0.48
CA VAL A 56 -5.74 -16.47 -0.35
C VAL A 56 -6.28 -15.06 -0.06
N ALA A 57 -6.40 -14.68 1.21
CA ALA A 57 -6.85 -13.35 1.60
C ALA A 57 -5.86 -12.27 1.11
N THR A 58 -4.56 -12.51 1.26
CA THR A 58 -3.48 -11.62 0.75
C THR A 58 -3.57 -11.46 -0.75
N TYR A 59 -3.84 -12.54 -1.50
CA TYR A 59 -3.98 -12.50 -2.95
C TYR A 59 -5.16 -11.64 -3.38
N SER A 60 -6.31 -11.80 -2.73
CA SER A 60 -7.51 -11.00 -3.01
C SER A 60 -7.26 -9.51 -2.74
N ASP A 61 -6.68 -9.20 -1.58
CA ASP A 61 -6.41 -7.83 -1.16
C ASP A 61 -5.33 -7.15 -2.05
N MET A 62 -4.24 -7.86 -2.37
CA MET A 62 -3.19 -7.38 -3.25
C MET A 62 -3.68 -7.13 -4.69
N SER A 63 -4.61 -7.94 -5.18
CA SER A 63 -5.21 -7.74 -6.51
C SER A 63 -5.93 -6.38 -6.57
N VAL A 64 -6.75 -6.07 -5.56
CA VAL A 64 -7.44 -4.78 -5.42
C VAL A 64 -6.43 -3.62 -5.29
N MET A 65 -5.39 -3.82 -4.49
CA MET A 65 -4.31 -2.85 -4.30
C MET A 65 -3.64 -2.45 -5.62
N ILE A 66 -3.30 -3.44 -6.46
CA ILE A 66 -2.64 -3.21 -7.76
C ILE A 66 -3.58 -2.47 -8.72
N GLU A 67 -4.86 -2.84 -8.77
CA GLU A 67 -5.84 -2.16 -9.64
C GLU A 67 -6.02 -0.69 -9.26
N ILE A 68 -6.13 -0.39 -7.96
CA ILE A 68 -6.22 0.97 -7.45
C ILE A 68 -4.96 1.76 -7.80
N GLU A 69 -3.78 1.20 -7.52
CA GLU A 69 -2.50 1.85 -7.78
C GLU A 69 -2.31 2.14 -9.28
N LYS A 70 -2.63 1.18 -10.14
CA LYS A 70 -2.58 1.33 -11.60
C LYS A 70 -3.48 2.48 -12.07
N LYS A 71 -4.72 2.55 -11.56
CA LYS A 71 -5.67 3.63 -11.91
C LYS A 71 -5.18 5.00 -11.44
N LEU A 72 -4.63 5.07 -10.23
CA LEU A 72 -4.10 6.31 -9.67
C LEU A 72 -2.88 6.80 -10.46
N ARG A 73 -1.92 5.91 -10.78
CA ARG A 73 -0.75 6.26 -11.61
C ARG A 73 -1.13 6.67 -13.02
N GLN A 74 -2.13 6.03 -13.63
CA GLN A 74 -2.65 6.46 -14.93
C GLN A 74 -3.21 7.89 -14.85
N THR A 75 -4.00 8.19 -13.81
CA THR A 75 -4.58 9.52 -13.61
C THR A 75 -3.50 10.61 -13.46
N LEU A 76 -2.36 10.29 -12.84
CA LEU A 76 -1.20 11.20 -12.73
C LEU A 76 -0.53 11.43 -14.09
N ALA A 77 -0.33 10.35 -14.85
CA ALA A 77 0.27 10.42 -16.18
C ALA A 77 -0.60 11.28 -17.11
N ASP A 78 -1.93 11.08 -17.08
CA ASP A 78 -2.90 11.89 -17.83
C ASP A 78 -2.89 13.36 -17.39
N SER A 79 -2.48 13.65 -16.15
CA SER A 79 -2.31 15.00 -15.62
C SER A 79 -0.95 15.64 -15.97
N GLY A 80 -0.12 14.96 -16.76
CA GLY A 80 1.15 15.47 -17.28
C GLY A 80 2.36 15.30 -16.35
N ILE A 81 2.23 14.56 -15.24
CA ILE A 81 3.36 14.27 -14.35
C ILE A 81 4.15 13.11 -14.94
N THR A 82 5.36 13.40 -15.45
CA THR A 82 6.21 12.43 -16.15
C THR A 82 7.45 12.01 -15.35
N LYS A 83 7.89 12.84 -14.39
CA LYS A 83 9.04 12.53 -13.55
C LYS A 83 8.68 11.45 -12.53
N SER A 84 9.49 10.40 -12.47
CA SER A 84 9.32 9.34 -11.49
C SER A 84 10.65 8.85 -10.93
N THR A 85 10.69 8.48 -9.66
CA THR A 85 11.87 7.97 -8.96
C THR A 85 11.49 6.82 -8.03
N ALA A 86 12.30 5.77 -8.00
CA ALA A 86 12.12 4.68 -7.04
C ALA A 86 12.54 5.13 -5.63
N GLU A 87 11.76 4.76 -4.61
CA GLU A 87 12.03 5.11 -3.21
C GLU A 87 11.67 3.96 -2.27
N PRO A 88 12.60 3.52 -1.39
CA PRO A 88 12.32 2.53 -0.36
C PRO A 88 11.60 3.19 0.83
N PHE A 89 10.28 3.33 0.73
CA PHE A 89 9.46 3.95 1.77
C PHE A 89 9.58 3.29 3.15
N GLU A 90 9.93 1.99 3.23
CA GLU A 90 10.17 1.27 4.48
C GLU A 90 11.40 1.75 5.25
N SER A 91 12.30 2.49 4.59
CA SER A 91 13.49 3.07 5.21
C SER A 91 13.24 4.46 5.80
N LEU A 92 12.09 5.07 5.49
CA LEU A 92 11.69 6.38 6.02
C LEU A 92 10.91 6.20 7.33
N HIS A 93 10.99 7.19 8.21
CA HIS A 93 10.11 7.22 9.38
C HIS A 93 8.65 7.45 8.95
N ASP A 94 7.70 6.92 9.72
CA ASP A 94 6.26 7.04 9.38
C ASP A 94 5.82 8.50 9.21
N ASP A 95 6.35 9.41 10.00
CA ASP A 95 6.02 10.85 9.93
C ASP A 95 6.54 11.52 8.65
N GLU A 96 7.64 11.03 8.08
CA GLU A 96 8.24 11.56 6.83
C GLU A 96 7.50 11.06 5.59
N ARG A 97 6.74 9.97 5.71
CA ARG A 97 6.01 9.34 4.61
C ARG A 97 4.49 9.48 4.74
N GLN A 98 4.00 10.40 5.56
CA GLN A 98 2.57 10.70 5.65
C GLN A 98 2.12 11.70 4.59
N CYS A 99 0.97 11.44 3.98
CA CYS A 99 0.33 12.43 3.13
C CYS A 99 -0.02 13.68 3.94
N GLU A 100 0.40 14.84 3.47
CA GLU A 100 0.16 16.11 4.16
C GLU A 100 -1.34 16.42 4.36
N ILE A 101 -2.21 15.89 3.49
CA ILE A 101 -3.65 16.18 3.48
C ILE A 101 -4.44 15.16 4.29
N CYS A 102 -4.32 13.87 3.99
CA CYS A 102 -5.14 12.83 4.64
C CYS A 102 -4.46 12.05 5.75
N LYS A 103 -3.17 12.35 6.01
CA LYS A 103 -2.35 11.70 7.06
C LYS A 103 -2.18 10.18 6.91
N THR A 104 -2.53 9.63 5.75
CA THR A 104 -2.24 8.23 5.39
C THR A 104 -0.74 8.04 5.17
N THR A 105 -0.18 6.99 5.75
CA THR A 105 1.22 6.56 5.56
C THR A 105 1.39 5.97 4.16
N CYS A 106 2.10 6.69 3.28
CA CYS A 106 2.39 6.29 1.91
C CYS A 106 3.44 5.16 1.87
N PHE A 107 3.20 4.16 1.02
CA PHE A 107 4.12 3.06 0.80
C PHE A 107 4.32 2.74 -0.69
N LEU A 108 3.24 2.54 -1.46
CA LEU A 108 3.36 2.20 -2.88
C LEU A 108 3.87 3.37 -3.72
N SER A 109 3.32 4.56 -3.44
CA SER A 109 3.67 5.78 -4.15
C SER A 109 3.23 7.04 -3.43
N ALA A 110 3.90 8.15 -3.78
CA ALA A 110 3.60 9.49 -3.33
C ALA A 110 4.03 10.52 -4.38
N ILE A 111 3.52 11.74 -4.28
CA ILE A 111 3.97 12.89 -5.05
C ILE A 111 4.78 13.83 -4.15
N THR A 112 5.94 14.23 -4.65
CA THR A 112 6.75 15.32 -4.11
C THR A 112 6.85 16.45 -5.13
N CYS A 113 7.17 17.66 -4.69
CA CYS A 113 7.32 18.82 -5.56
C CYS A 113 8.54 19.64 -5.15
N ALA A 114 9.23 20.24 -6.11
CA ALA A 114 10.38 21.09 -5.82
C ALA A 114 10.06 22.32 -4.95
N CYS A 115 8.78 22.72 -4.83
CA CYS A 115 8.38 23.82 -3.96
C CYS A 115 8.38 23.46 -2.46
N SER A 116 8.42 22.16 -2.12
CA SER A 116 8.42 21.70 -0.74
C SER A 116 9.21 20.40 -0.64
N ILE A 117 10.42 20.49 -0.09
CA ILE A 117 11.37 19.38 -0.03
C ILE A 117 10.93 18.31 0.99
N ASP A 118 10.30 18.74 2.09
CA ASP A 118 9.98 17.88 3.24
C ASP A 118 8.52 17.43 3.27
N LYS A 119 7.76 17.63 2.18
CA LYS A 119 6.35 17.24 2.12
C LYS A 119 6.09 16.28 0.99
N LEU A 120 5.20 15.33 1.26
CA LEU A 120 4.64 14.45 0.25
C LEU A 120 3.11 14.37 0.37
N VAL A 121 2.47 13.98 -0.72
CA VAL A 121 1.04 13.65 -0.73
C VAL A 121 0.80 12.31 -1.41
N CYS A 122 -0.25 11.61 -1.00
CA CYS A 122 -0.69 10.41 -1.71
C CYS A 122 -1.30 10.76 -3.07
N LEU A 123 -1.41 9.77 -3.94
CA LEU A 123 -1.92 9.96 -5.30
C LEU A 123 -3.39 10.39 -5.38
N ARG A 124 -4.15 10.27 -4.28
CA ARG A 124 -5.54 10.76 -4.23
C ARG A 124 -5.61 12.28 -4.09
N HIS A 125 -4.59 12.88 -3.48
CA HIS A 125 -4.57 14.31 -3.14
C HIS A 125 -3.56 15.13 -3.95
N PHE A 126 -2.94 14.58 -4.99
CA PHE A 126 -1.94 15.28 -5.79
C PHE A 126 -2.44 16.59 -6.41
N LYS A 127 -3.74 16.66 -6.77
CA LYS A 127 -4.37 17.86 -7.32
C LYS A 127 -4.47 18.99 -6.30
N ASN A 128 -4.58 18.64 -5.02
CA ASN A 128 -4.71 19.57 -3.89
C ASN A 128 -3.34 19.88 -3.26
N TYR A 129 -2.23 19.38 -3.83
CA TYR A 129 -0.91 19.55 -3.23
C TYR A 129 -0.37 20.97 -3.37
N CYS A 130 -0.26 21.46 -4.60
CA CYS A 130 0.23 22.78 -4.93
C CYS A 130 -0.11 23.17 -6.37
N GLU A 131 -0.07 24.47 -6.66
CA GLU A 131 -0.35 25.05 -7.99
C GLU A 131 0.82 24.93 -8.98
N CYS A 132 1.95 24.36 -8.57
CA CYS A 132 3.11 24.20 -9.45
C CYS A 132 2.79 23.33 -10.69
N PRO A 133 3.43 23.59 -11.84
CA PRO A 133 3.20 22.82 -13.05
C PRO A 133 3.60 21.34 -12.86
N PRO A 134 3.03 20.41 -13.66
CA PRO A 134 3.33 18.98 -13.55
C PRO A 134 4.83 18.64 -13.62
N ASN A 135 5.61 19.39 -14.39
CA ASN A 135 7.06 19.21 -14.53
C ASN A 135 7.86 19.47 -13.24
N SER A 136 7.28 20.18 -12.26
CA SER A 136 7.88 20.42 -10.95
C SER A 136 7.56 19.32 -9.93
N LYS A 137 6.62 18.43 -10.27
CA LYS A 137 6.17 17.32 -9.43
C LYS A 137 6.89 16.04 -9.85
N THR A 138 7.18 15.18 -8.87
CA THR A 138 7.84 13.89 -9.07
C THR A 138 7.06 12.79 -8.36
N LEU A 139 6.71 11.75 -9.11
CA LEU A 139 6.16 10.50 -8.58
C LEU A 139 7.28 9.69 -7.92
N ARG A 140 7.21 9.54 -6.60
CA ARG A 140 8.04 8.57 -5.87
C ARG A 140 7.27 7.27 -5.77
N TYR A 141 7.89 6.13 -6.10
CA TYR A 141 7.22 4.83 -6.10
C TYR A 141 8.13 3.74 -5.52
N ARG A 142 7.54 2.75 -4.85
CA ARG A 142 8.29 1.64 -4.27
C ARG A 142 8.57 0.51 -5.24
N TYR A 143 7.54 0.15 -6.01
CA TYR A 143 7.55 -0.92 -7.01
C TYR A 143 6.91 -0.41 -8.29
N SER A 144 7.43 -0.87 -9.44
CA SER A 144 6.75 -0.80 -10.72
C SER A 144 5.49 -1.68 -10.72
N ILE A 145 4.57 -1.42 -11.65
CA ILE A 145 3.36 -2.25 -11.80
C ILE A 145 3.73 -3.68 -12.20
N ASP A 146 4.81 -3.87 -12.96
CA ASP A 146 5.30 -5.19 -13.36
C ASP A 146 5.88 -5.96 -12.16
N GLU A 147 6.64 -5.30 -11.29
CA GLU A 147 7.13 -5.92 -10.05
C GLU A 147 5.97 -6.39 -9.15
N LEU A 148 4.95 -5.55 -8.95
CA LEU A 148 3.76 -5.92 -8.18
C LEU A 148 3.00 -7.09 -8.85
N SER A 149 2.89 -7.08 -10.18
CA SER A 149 2.23 -8.17 -10.92
C SER A 149 2.99 -9.49 -10.78
N ASN A 150 4.33 -9.45 -10.82
CA ASN A 150 5.18 -10.62 -10.61
C ASN A 150 5.05 -11.16 -9.17
N MET A 151 5.01 -10.27 -8.18
CA MET A 151 4.76 -10.65 -6.78
C MET A 151 3.41 -11.38 -6.64
N LEU A 152 2.35 -10.84 -7.25
CA LEU A 152 1.01 -11.45 -7.24
C LEU A 152 0.99 -12.82 -7.93
N GLN A 153 1.69 -12.98 -9.05
CA GLN A 153 1.82 -14.26 -9.75
C GLN A 153 2.54 -15.32 -8.90
N ASN A 154 3.61 -14.94 -8.21
CA ASN A 154 4.32 -15.83 -7.30
C ASN A 154 3.41 -16.30 -6.16
N LEU A 155 2.63 -15.40 -5.55
CA LEU A 155 1.66 -15.76 -4.53
C LEU A 155 0.59 -16.73 -5.07
N LYS A 156 0.09 -16.50 -6.28
CA LYS A 156 -0.87 -17.42 -6.94
C LYS A 156 -0.30 -18.82 -7.11
N LYS A 157 0.98 -18.92 -7.49
CA LYS A 157 1.67 -20.21 -7.63
C LYS A 157 1.71 -20.95 -6.28
N VAL A 158 2.14 -20.28 -5.21
CA VAL A 158 2.18 -20.85 -3.85
C VAL A 158 0.80 -21.32 -3.40
N ILE A 159 -0.25 -20.53 -3.64
CA ILE A 159 -1.64 -20.91 -3.31
C ILE A 159 -2.05 -22.18 -4.07
N THR A 160 -1.69 -22.28 -5.36
CA THR A 160 -2.05 -23.44 -6.19
C THR A 160 -1.35 -24.71 -5.69
N GLU A 161 -0.05 -24.63 -5.43
CA GLU A 161 0.76 -25.74 -4.90
C GLU A 161 0.31 -26.17 -3.50
N SER A 162 -0.09 -25.21 -2.66
CA SER A 162 -0.62 -25.49 -1.32
C SER A 162 -2.03 -26.10 -1.38
N ARG A 163 -2.89 -25.66 -2.31
CA ARG A 163 -4.24 -26.24 -2.43
C ARG A 163 -4.19 -27.75 -2.70
N ASP A 164 -3.26 -28.19 -3.54
CA ASP A 164 -3.10 -29.59 -3.89
C ASP A 164 -2.60 -30.46 -2.73
N THR A 165 -1.98 -29.85 -1.70
CA THR A 165 -1.59 -30.56 -0.46
C THR A 165 -2.69 -30.50 0.60
N TRP A 166 -3.47 -29.42 0.68
CA TRP A 166 -4.57 -29.26 1.64
C TRP A 166 -5.78 -30.17 1.37
N ILE A 167 -6.05 -30.54 0.12
CA ILE A 167 -7.18 -31.43 -0.24
C ILE A 167 -6.91 -32.90 0.16
N VAL A 168 -5.66 -33.26 0.48
CA VAL A 168 -5.24 -34.65 0.74
C VAL A 168 -5.17 -34.97 2.23
N VAL A 169 -5.50 -34.02 3.12
CA VAL A 169 -5.48 -34.18 4.58
C VAL A 169 -6.90 -34.29 5.13
#